data_AF-A0A7C6CR94-F1
#
_entry.id   AF-A0A7C6CR94-F1
#
_cell.length_a   1.000
_cell.length_b   1.000
_cell.length_c   1.000
_cell.angle_alpha   90.00
_cell.angle_beta   90.00
_cell.angle_gamma   90.00
#
_symmetry.space_group_name_H-M   'P 1'
#
loop_
_entity.id
_entity.type
_entity.pdbx_description
1 polymer ?
#
loop_
_entity_poly.entity_id
_entity_poly.type
_entity_poly.pdbx_seq_one_letter_code
_entity_poly.pdbx_strand_id
1 'polypeptide(L)'
;MIIKRGDIFYADLSPVIGSEQGGLRPVLIIQNDVGNKYSPTVIAAAITSRMGKTRLPTHIDIYAEKAGLAKDSVILLEQIRTLDKRRLKEKIGHLDDAIMNEVNAAIAISFGLDGIIVPEETYEPAPAAAAAVAQPEKPAPARVLGDLGMPATGAAAAVVEPPGSEGGMGNVIA
;
A
#
# COMPACT_ATOMS: atom_id res chain seq x y z
N MET A 1 -7.25 -1.92 15.80
CA MET A 1 -6.51 -0.72 16.23
C MET A 1 -7.34 0.49 15.85
N ILE A 2 -7.64 1.39 16.80
CA ILE A 2 -8.27 2.67 16.49
C ILE A 2 -7.16 3.62 16.04
N ILE A 3 -7.26 4.12 14.81
CA ILE A 3 -6.30 5.05 14.22
C ILE A 3 -7.03 6.37 14.00
N LYS A 4 -6.40 7.47 14.42
CA LYS A 4 -6.97 8.82 14.34
C LYS A 4 -6.09 9.74 13.49
N ARG A 5 -6.73 10.69 12.81
CA ARG A 5 -6.01 11.79 12.18
C ARG A 5 -5.23 12.55 13.25
N GLY A 6 -3.95 12.82 12.99
CA GLY A 6 -3.03 13.40 13.99
C GLY A 6 -2.20 12.37 14.76
N ASP A 7 -2.54 11.07 14.67
CA ASP A 7 -1.70 10.03 15.28
C ASP A 7 -0.35 9.90 14.57
N ILE A 8 0.70 9.65 15.35
CA ILE A 8 2.03 9.32 14.85
C ILE A 8 2.29 7.84 15.11
N PHE A 9 2.73 7.13 14.07
CA PHE A 9 3.09 5.71 14.13
C PHE A 9 4.47 5.48 13.54
N TYR A 10 5.19 4.45 13.99
CA TYR A 10 6.24 3.87 13.16
C TYR A 10 5.61 3.10 12.00
N ALA A 11 6.18 3.22 10.80
CA ALA A 11 5.77 2.48 9.62
C ALA A 11 6.95 2.09 8.75
N ASP A 12 6.86 0.91 8.12
CA ASP A 12 7.82 0.50 7.09
C ASP A 12 7.36 1.00 5.72
N LEU A 13 8.09 1.98 5.20
CA LEU A 13 7.85 2.59 3.89
C LEU A 13 8.62 1.89 2.76
N SER A 14 9.33 0.80 3.04
CA SER A 14 10.13 0.08 2.05
C SER A 14 9.28 -0.91 1.22
N PRO A 15 9.68 -1.22 -0.03
CA PRO A 15 10.75 -0.57 -0.81
C PRO A 15 10.33 0.81 -1.36
N VAL A 16 11.31 1.57 -1.87
CA VAL A 16 11.12 2.89 -2.49
C VAL A 16 11.97 3.03 -3.74
N ILE A 17 11.61 3.97 -4.63
CA ILE A 17 12.38 4.31 -5.82
C ILE A 17 12.82 5.78 -5.74
N GLY A 18 14.07 6.06 -6.08
CA GLY A 18 14.60 7.43 -6.19
C GLY A 18 14.55 8.20 -4.87
N SER A 19 13.81 9.32 -4.85
CA SER A 19 13.78 10.29 -3.74
C SER A 19 12.59 10.11 -2.79
N GLU A 20 11.80 9.06 -2.96
CA GLU A 20 10.74 8.68 -2.01
C GLU A 20 11.31 8.42 -0.61
N GLN A 21 10.57 8.81 0.43
CA GLN A 21 10.95 8.47 1.80
C GLN A 21 10.70 6.98 2.09
N GLY A 22 11.78 6.24 2.32
CA GLY A 22 11.77 4.81 2.65
C GLY A 22 12.23 4.49 4.07
N GLY A 23 12.29 3.18 4.38
CA GLY A 23 12.75 2.67 5.68
C GLY A 23 11.67 2.67 6.76
N LEU A 24 12.03 2.09 7.92
CA LEU A 24 11.22 2.15 9.14
C LEU A 24 11.37 3.53 9.78
N ARG A 25 10.30 4.30 9.81
CA ARG A 25 10.32 5.67 10.35
C ARG A 25 8.96 6.11 10.89
N PRO A 26 8.93 7.19 11.69
CA PRO A 26 7.67 7.80 12.08
C PRO A 26 6.91 8.35 10.86
N VAL A 27 5.59 8.23 10.89
CA VAL A 27 4.65 8.80 9.93
C VAL A 27 3.48 9.44 10.67
N LEU A 28 2.99 10.55 10.14
CA LEU A 28 1.80 11.24 10.64
C LEU A 28 0.58 10.76 9.85
N ILE A 29 -0.47 10.29 10.53
CA ILE A 29 -1.75 9.96 9.92
C ILE A 29 -2.51 11.24 9.58
N ILE A 30 -2.77 11.45 8.29
CA ILE A 30 -3.47 12.66 7.78
C ILE A 30 -4.83 12.37 7.14
N GLN A 31 -5.15 11.08 6.93
CA GLN A 31 -6.47 10.65 6.45
C GLN A 31 -7.57 10.99 7.45
N ASN A 32 -8.77 11.29 6.95
CA ASN A 32 -9.95 11.53 7.78
C ASN A 32 -10.33 10.30 8.61
N ASP A 33 -11.01 10.54 9.75
CA ASP A 33 -11.33 9.50 10.73
C ASP A 33 -12.35 8.46 10.24
N VAL A 34 -13.25 8.83 9.33
CA VAL A 34 -14.19 7.87 8.72
C VAL A 34 -13.41 6.84 7.91
N GLY A 35 -12.49 7.31 7.05
CA GLY A 35 -11.56 6.47 6.32
C GLY A 35 -10.71 5.61 7.24
N ASN A 36 -10.12 6.21 8.28
CA ASN A 36 -9.29 5.46 9.25
C ASN A 36 -10.07 4.37 9.98
N LYS A 37 -11.36 4.55 10.21
CA LYS A 37 -12.23 3.56 10.87
C LYS A 37 -12.55 2.39 9.95
N TYR A 38 -12.93 2.64 8.71
CA TYR A 38 -13.51 1.62 7.83
C TYR A 38 -12.58 1.08 6.74
N SER A 39 -11.61 1.87 6.26
CA SER A 39 -10.69 1.46 5.19
C SER A 39 -9.62 0.48 5.72
N PRO A 40 -9.14 -0.49 4.91
CA PRO A 40 -7.92 -1.24 5.22
C PRO A 40 -6.64 -0.40 5.11
N THR A 41 -6.73 0.80 4.54
CA THR A 41 -5.60 1.73 4.32
C THR A 41 -5.74 3.02 5.13
N VAL A 42 -4.61 3.71 5.29
CA VAL A 42 -4.48 5.07 5.83
C VAL A 42 -3.69 5.92 4.86
N ILE A 43 -3.83 7.24 4.92
CA ILE A 43 -2.95 8.20 4.24
C ILE A 43 -2.05 8.82 5.31
N ALA A 44 -0.74 8.77 5.08
CA ALA A 44 0.25 9.24 6.03
C ALA A 44 1.36 10.06 5.36
N ALA A 45 1.88 11.05 6.07
CA ALA A 45 3.05 11.84 5.68
C ALA A 45 4.30 11.34 6.39
N ALA A 46 5.43 11.25 5.67
CA ALA A 46 6.69 10.82 6.26
C ALA A 46 7.28 11.88 7.22
N ILE A 47 7.92 11.42 8.29
CA ILE A 47 8.66 12.26 9.24
C ILE A 47 10.16 11.95 9.12
N THR A 48 11.00 12.98 9.23
CA THR A 48 12.46 12.85 9.22
C THR A 48 13.09 13.59 10.40
N SER A 49 14.10 13.01 11.04
CA SER A 49 14.90 13.69 12.08
C SER A 49 16.06 14.52 11.51
N ARG A 50 16.17 14.60 10.18
CA ARG A 50 17.19 15.41 9.49
C ARG A 50 16.76 16.87 9.45
N MET A 51 17.02 17.58 10.53
CA MET A 51 16.83 19.04 10.63
C MET A 51 17.84 19.79 9.75
N GLY A 52 17.50 21.01 9.31
CA GLY A 52 18.48 21.94 8.71
C GLY A 52 18.65 21.91 7.20
N LYS A 53 17.71 21.36 6.42
CA LYS A 53 17.64 21.60 4.97
C LYS A 53 16.85 22.87 4.66
N THR A 54 16.91 23.32 3.40
CA THR A 54 16.05 24.36 2.83
C THR A 54 14.61 24.15 3.30
N ARG A 55 14.07 25.13 4.05
CA ARG A 55 12.69 25.11 4.53
C ARG A 55 11.75 25.27 3.34
N LEU A 56 11.00 24.22 3.04
CA LEU A 56 9.87 24.30 2.12
C LEU A 56 8.61 24.70 2.90
N PRO A 57 7.61 25.32 2.26
CA PRO A 57 6.32 25.61 2.90
C PRO A 57 5.53 24.33 3.25
N THR A 58 6.00 23.16 2.81
CA THR A 58 5.45 21.83 3.13
C THR A 58 6.15 21.17 4.33
N HIS A 59 7.07 21.87 5.00
CA HIS A 59 7.82 21.36 6.14
C HIS A 59 7.25 21.92 7.45
N ILE A 60 6.86 21.03 8.36
CA ILE A 60 6.41 21.38 9.71
C ILE A 60 7.40 20.80 10.72
N ASP A 61 8.06 21.67 11.49
CA ASP A 61 8.97 21.27 12.56
C ASP A 61 8.16 20.73 13.75
N ILE A 62 8.59 19.60 14.30
CA ILE A 62 8.00 19.00 15.49
C ILE A 62 9.07 18.74 16.54
N TYR A 63 8.81 19.25 17.75
CA TYR A 63 9.71 19.11 18.89
C TYR A 63 9.47 17.77 19.60
N ALA A 64 10.57 17.07 19.89
CA ALA A 64 10.56 15.68 20.34
C ALA A 64 9.64 15.45 21.55
N GLU A 65 9.79 16.31 22.56
CA GLU A 65 9.09 16.22 23.85
C GLU A 65 7.57 16.35 23.71
N LYS A 66 7.09 17.15 22.75
CA LYS A 66 5.65 17.39 22.54
C LYS A 66 4.98 16.28 21.74
N ALA A 67 5.73 15.59 20.88
CA ALA A 67 5.20 14.59 19.95
C ALA A 67 5.48 13.13 20.37
N GLY A 68 6.19 12.92 21.48
CA GLY A 68 6.62 11.59 21.92
C GLY A 68 7.76 10.99 21.07
N LEU A 69 8.46 11.83 20.30
CA LEU A 69 9.55 11.40 19.42
C LEU A 69 10.89 11.36 20.16
N ALA A 70 11.82 10.57 19.66
CA ALA A 70 13.17 10.47 20.23
C ALA A 70 14.06 11.69 19.90
N LYS A 71 13.73 12.44 18.83
CA LYS A 71 14.50 13.59 18.33
C LYS A 71 13.56 14.60 17.69
N ASP A 72 13.96 15.87 17.71
CA ASP A 72 13.33 16.90 16.90
C ASP A 72 13.32 16.45 15.44
N SER A 73 12.18 16.67 14.80
CA SER A 73 11.91 16.11 13.48
C SER A 73 11.13 17.11 12.62
N VAL A 74 10.98 16.78 11.34
CA VAL A 74 10.20 17.54 10.37
C VAL A 74 9.19 16.61 9.71
N ILE A 75 7.93 17.02 9.63
CA ILE A 75 6.89 16.39 8.82
C ILE A 75 7.06 16.89 7.39
N LEU A 76 7.14 15.97 6.43
CA LEU A 76 7.34 16.27 5.01
C LEU A 76 6.01 16.09 4.26
N LEU A 77 5.25 17.17 4.11
CA LEU A 77 3.91 17.11 3.48
C LEU A 77 3.98 16.90 1.95
N GLU A 78 5.15 17.04 1.34
CA GLU A 78 5.42 16.61 -0.03
C GLU A 78 5.71 15.10 -0.16
N GLN A 79 5.79 14.36 0.95
CA GLN A 79 6.08 12.92 1.01
C GLN A 79 4.91 12.14 1.63
N ILE A 80 3.74 12.28 1.01
CA ILE A 80 2.50 11.63 1.41
C ILE A 80 2.30 10.31 0.67
N ARG A 81 1.81 9.28 1.37
CA ARG A 81 1.51 7.96 0.81
C ARG A 81 0.29 7.33 1.45
N THR A 82 -0.48 6.59 0.66
CA THR A 82 -1.48 5.62 1.15
C THR A 82 -0.79 4.32 1.56
N LEU A 83 -1.00 3.88 2.80
CA LEU A 83 -0.41 2.71 3.41
C LEU A 83 -1.48 1.70 3.81
N ASP A 84 -1.23 0.42 3.55
CA ASP A 84 -1.96 -0.66 4.22
C ASP A 84 -1.67 -0.61 5.73
N LYS A 85 -2.69 -0.77 6.57
CA LYS A 85 -2.55 -0.71 8.04
C LYS A 85 -1.54 -1.71 8.60
N ARG A 86 -1.24 -2.81 7.89
CA ARG A 86 -0.19 -3.80 8.26
C ARG A 86 1.22 -3.21 8.25
N ARG A 87 1.44 -2.10 7.54
CA ARG A 87 2.72 -1.37 7.55
C ARG A 87 2.92 -0.56 8.82
N LEU A 88 1.84 -0.18 9.53
CA LEU A 88 1.91 0.51 10.80
C LEU A 88 2.37 -0.45 11.90
N LYS A 89 3.19 0.07 12.81
CA LYS A 89 3.72 -0.63 13.98
C LYS A 89 3.18 0.03 15.25
N GLU A 90 4.05 0.35 16.19
CA GLU A 90 3.71 1.03 17.42
C GLU A 90 3.27 2.48 17.19
N LYS A 91 2.27 2.91 17.97
CA LYS A 91 1.86 4.31 18.08
C LYS A 91 2.90 5.03 18.94
N ILE A 92 3.35 6.18 18.47
CA ILE A 92 4.33 7.05 19.15
C ILE A 92 3.61 8.12 19.96
N GLY A 93 2.65 8.80 19.34
CA GLY A 93 2.02 9.98 19.92
C GLY A 93 0.83 10.47 19.10
N HIS A 94 0.40 11.69 19.42
CA HIS A 94 -0.68 12.39 18.73
C HIS A 94 -0.36 13.89 18.75
N LEU A 95 -0.55 14.56 17.62
CA LEU A 95 -0.36 16.01 17.51
C LEU A 95 -1.58 16.76 18.05
N ASP A 96 -1.35 17.94 18.62
CA ASP A 96 -2.42 18.83 19.03
C ASP A 96 -3.07 19.54 17.83
N ASP A 97 -4.24 20.15 18.07
CA ASP A 97 -5.01 20.83 17.03
C ASP A 97 -4.27 22.02 16.42
N ALA A 98 -3.40 22.68 17.19
CA ALA A 98 -2.63 23.83 16.71
C ALA A 98 -1.66 23.40 15.60
N ILE A 99 -0.88 22.34 15.84
CA ILE A 99 0.03 21.79 14.83
C ILE A 99 -0.78 21.17 13.67
N MET A 100 -1.92 20.52 13.96
CA MET A 100 -2.75 19.96 12.89
C MET A 100 -3.34 21.03 11.96
N ASN A 101 -3.54 22.26 12.42
CA ASN A 101 -3.92 23.38 11.54
C ASN A 101 -2.78 23.81 10.61
N GLU A 102 -1.55 23.84 11.10
CA GLU A 102 -0.36 24.09 10.26
C GLU A 102 -0.20 22.98 9.20
N VAL A 103 -0.42 21.72 9.61
CA VAL A 103 -0.44 20.57 8.70
C VAL A 103 -1.52 20.73 7.61
N ASN A 104 -2.72 21.20 7.95
CA ASN A 104 -3.78 21.44 6.96
C ASN A 104 -3.35 22.50 5.92
N ALA A 105 -2.77 23.61 6.38
CA ALA A 105 -2.28 24.66 5.49
C ALA A 105 -1.14 24.16 4.60
N ALA A 106 -0.18 23.41 5.16
CA ALA A 106 0.93 22.83 4.41
C ALA A 106 0.46 21.78 3.38
N ILE A 107 -0.55 20.97 3.72
CA ILE A 107 -1.21 20.04 2.78
C ILE A 107 -1.87 20.80 1.64
N ALA A 108 -2.58 21.90 1.94
CA ALA A 108 -3.22 22.72 0.91
C ALA A 108 -2.16 23.29 -0.05
N ILE A 109 -1.04 23.81 0.46
CA ILE A 109 0.08 24.26 -0.37
C ILE A 109 0.67 23.11 -1.19
N SER A 110 0.93 21.95 -0.56
CA SER A 110 1.53 20.79 -1.24
C SER A 110 0.68 20.25 -2.39
N PHE A 111 -0.63 20.40 -2.32
CA PHE A 111 -1.57 19.94 -3.35
C PHE A 111 -2.13 21.06 -4.23
N GLY A 112 -1.72 22.32 -4.02
CA GLY A 112 -2.24 23.48 -4.76
C GLY A 112 -3.72 23.78 -4.52
N LEU A 113 -4.18 23.60 -3.27
CA LEU A 113 -5.57 23.79 -2.82
C LEU A 113 -5.78 25.11 -2.04
N ASP A 114 -4.75 25.93 -1.91
CA ASP A 114 -4.71 27.18 -1.13
C ASP A 114 -5.67 28.28 -1.63
N GLY A 115 -6.27 28.12 -2.82
CA GLY A 115 -7.33 28.97 -3.36
C GLY A 115 -8.76 28.44 -3.20
N ILE A 116 -8.96 27.24 -2.63
CA ILE A 116 -10.28 26.61 -2.52
C ILE A 116 -10.87 26.92 -1.15
N ILE A 117 -11.80 27.88 -1.09
CA ILE A 117 -12.75 27.98 0.01
C ILE A 117 -13.77 26.86 -0.20
N VAL A 118 -13.61 25.74 0.48
CA VAL A 118 -14.71 24.79 0.66
C VAL A 118 -15.55 25.28 1.84
N PRO A 119 -16.76 25.82 1.62
CA PRO A 119 -17.67 26.08 2.74
C PRO A 119 -17.93 24.76 3.47
N GLU A 120 -17.88 24.84 4.80
CA GLU A 120 -18.07 23.72 5.71
C GLU A 120 -19.55 23.29 5.77
N GLU A 121 -20.17 22.99 4.63
CA GLU A 121 -21.53 22.45 4.59
C GLU A 121 -21.64 21.24 3.65
N THR A 122 -21.98 20.11 4.27
CA THR A 122 -22.45 18.84 3.70
C THR A 122 -21.41 17.88 3.10
N TYR A 123 -20.54 17.33 3.95
CA TYR A 123 -20.11 15.95 3.73
C TYR A 123 -21.24 15.01 4.18
N GLU A 124 -22.18 14.69 3.29
CA GLU A 124 -22.97 13.48 3.45
C GLU A 124 -22.07 12.30 3.07
N PRO A 125 -21.71 11.39 3.99
CA PRO A 125 -20.98 10.21 3.59
C PRO A 125 -21.85 9.46 2.59
N ALA A 126 -21.34 9.27 1.36
CA ALA A 126 -21.95 8.33 0.43
C ALA A 126 -22.17 7.02 1.21
N PRO A 127 -23.37 6.40 1.14
CA PRO A 127 -23.67 5.18 1.85
C PRO A 127 -22.53 4.22 1.55
N ALA A 128 -21.85 3.75 2.60
CA ALA A 128 -20.64 2.94 2.50
C ALA A 128 -20.90 1.90 1.41
N ALA A 129 -20.28 2.08 0.25
CA ALA A 129 -20.43 1.12 -0.82
C ALA A 129 -19.91 -0.18 -0.23
N ALA A 130 -20.84 -1.08 0.07
CA ALA A 130 -20.61 -2.48 0.25
C ALA A 130 -20.05 -3.02 -1.08
N ALA A 131 -18.82 -2.62 -1.42
CA ALA A 131 -18.04 -3.27 -2.45
C ALA A 131 -17.37 -4.43 -1.74
N ALA A 132 -18.12 -5.53 -1.65
CA ALA A 132 -17.53 -6.85 -1.63
C ALA A 132 -16.43 -6.87 -2.70
N VAL A 133 -15.18 -6.86 -2.27
CA VAL A 133 -14.10 -7.35 -3.12
C VAL A 133 -14.38 -8.84 -3.23
N ALA A 134 -14.98 -9.23 -4.35
CA ALA A 134 -15.08 -10.63 -4.72
C ALA A 134 -13.67 -11.22 -4.63
N GLN A 135 -13.48 -12.11 -3.66
CA GLN A 135 -12.31 -12.97 -3.67
C GLN A 135 -12.38 -13.76 -4.98
N PRO A 136 -11.30 -13.88 -5.77
CA PRO A 136 -11.32 -14.81 -6.88
C PRO A 136 -11.60 -16.19 -6.30
N GLU A 137 -12.71 -16.81 -6.71
CA GLU A 137 -13.04 -18.17 -6.29
C GLU A 137 -11.85 -19.08 -6.61
N LYS A 138 -11.36 -19.78 -5.58
CA LYS A 138 -10.31 -20.77 -5.74
C LYS A 138 -10.83 -21.82 -6.74
N PRO A 139 -10.13 -22.09 -7.86
CA PRO A 139 -10.63 -23.06 -8.82
C PRO A 139 -10.82 -24.41 -8.12
N ALA A 140 -11.98 -25.02 -8.35
CA ALA A 140 -12.30 -26.35 -7.82
C ALA A 140 -11.23 -27.35 -8.26
N PRO A 141 -10.82 -28.30 -7.40
CA PRO A 141 -9.87 -29.32 -7.81
C PRO A 141 -10.46 -30.13 -8.97
N ALA A 142 -9.66 -30.32 -10.02
CA ALA A 142 -10.03 -31.13 -11.17
C ALA A 142 -10.45 -32.52 -10.69
N ARG A 143 -11.69 -32.92 -11.01
CA ARG A 143 -12.15 -34.30 -10.82
C ARG A 143 -11.35 -35.19 -11.76
N VAL A 144 -10.60 -36.13 -11.19
CA VAL A 144 -10.00 -37.25 -11.93
C VAL A 144 -11.17 -38.06 -12.48
N LEU A 145 -11.36 -38.01 -13.79
CA LEU A 145 -12.35 -38.81 -14.50
C LEU A 145 -11.68 -40.12 -14.90
N GLY A 146 -12.03 -41.23 -14.25
CA GLY A 146 -11.53 -42.54 -14.67
C GLY A 146 -11.67 -43.69 -13.69
N ASP A 147 -12.82 -43.85 -13.04
CA ASP A 147 -13.27 -45.18 -12.57
C ASP A 147 -14.59 -45.48 -13.28
N LEU A 148 -14.50 -46.01 -14.50
CA LEU A 148 -15.59 -46.72 -15.15
C LEU A 148 -15.02 -47.96 -15.83
N GLY A 149 -15.54 -49.11 -15.40
CA GLY A 149 -15.02 -50.44 -15.69
C GLY A 149 -15.03 -50.84 -17.15
N MET A 150 -14.18 -51.84 -17.40
CA MET A 150 -14.08 -52.66 -18.61
C MET A 150 -15.44 -53.23 -19.05
N PRO A 151 -15.56 -53.63 -20.32
CA PRO A 151 -15.38 -55.06 -20.57
C PRO A 151 -14.46 -55.38 -21.76
N ALA A 152 -13.86 -56.56 -21.67
CA ALA A 152 -12.93 -57.15 -22.62
C ALA A 152 -13.62 -57.80 -23.83
N THR A 153 -13.07 -57.57 -25.02
CA THR A 153 -13.08 -58.39 -26.26
C THR A 153 -12.18 -57.61 -27.25
N GLY A 154 -11.31 -58.13 -28.12
CA GLY A 154 -10.91 -59.44 -28.61
C GLY A 154 -10.25 -59.20 -30.00
N ALA A 155 -9.22 -59.97 -30.35
CA ALA A 155 -8.62 -60.17 -31.69
C ALA A 155 -7.59 -59.17 -32.28
N ALA A 156 -6.31 -59.58 -32.18
CA ALA A 156 -5.33 -59.91 -33.24
C ALA A 156 -5.07 -59.04 -34.50
N ALA A 157 -3.76 -59.00 -34.83
CA ALA A 157 -3.07 -58.74 -36.12
C ALA A 157 -2.93 -57.25 -36.52
N ALA A 158 -1.84 -56.74 -37.12
CA ALA A 158 -0.66 -57.32 -37.73
C ALA A 158 0.52 -56.31 -37.73
N VAL A 159 1.71 -56.90 -37.88
CA VAL A 159 3.02 -56.39 -38.30
C VAL A 159 2.96 -55.30 -39.40
N VAL A 160 3.72 -54.20 -39.25
CA VAL A 160 4.61 -53.62 -40.29
C VAL A 160 5.75 -52.84 -39.59
N GLU A 161 6.99 -53.20 -39.92
CA GLU A 161 8.23 -52.51 -39.55
C GLU A 161 8.85 -51.80 -40.81
N PRO A 162 9.96 -51.03 -40.71
CA PRO A 162 10.10 -49.62 -41.14
C PRO A 162 10.86 -49.48 -42.50
N PRO A 163 11.38 -48.32 -43.00
CA PRO A 163 12.57 -47.63 -42.42
C PRO A 163 12.75 -46.11 -42.72
N GLY A 164 13.79 -45.52 -42.10
CA GLY A 164 14.60 -44.40 -42.62
C GLY A 164 14.13 -42.98 -42.30
N SER A 165 14.97 -41.97 -42.11
CA SER A 165 16.43 -41.84 -42.21
C SER A 165 16.83 -40.44 -41.71
N GLU A 166 17.97 -40.38 -41.03
CA GLU A 166 18.99 -39.32 -41.04
C GLU A 166 18.64 -37.82 -40.92
N GLY A 167 19.39 -37.17 -40.02
CA GLY A 167 20.10 -35.95 -40.38
C GLY A 167 19.82 -34.73 -39.50
N GLY A 168 20.88 -34.21 -38.87
CA GLY A 168 20.89 -32.82 -38.42
C GLY A 168 21.56 -32.58 -37.08
N MET A 169 22.89 -32.76 -37.03
CA MET A 169 23.71 -32.06 -36.05
C MET A 169 23.63 -30.55 -36.30
N GLY A 170 23.66 -29.76 -35.22
CA GLY A 170 24.61 -28.64 -35.19
C GLY A 170 24.05 -27.27 -34.81
N ASN A 171 24.77 -26.68 -33.86
CA ASN A 171 25.00 -25.25 -33.64
C ASN A 171 23.93 -24.43 -32.89
N VAL A 172 24.22 -23.44 -32.01
CA VAL A 172 25.40 -22.81 -31.35
C VAL A 172 24.93 -21.37 -31.02
N ILE A 173 25.27 -20.83 -29.83
CA ILE A 173 25.17 -19.39 -29.34
C ILE A 173 23.75 -18.79 -29.28
N ALA A 174 23.35 -17.98 -28.29
CA ALA A 174 24.08 -17.08 -27.39
C ALA A 174 23.45 -17.00 -25.99
#